data_AF-H0ERX9-F1
#
_entry.id   AF-H0ERX9-F1
#
_cell.length_a   1.000
_cell.length_b   1.000
_cell.length_c   1.000
_cell.angle_alpha   90.00
_cell.angle_beta   90.00
_cell.angle_gamma   90.00
#
_symmetry.space_group_name_H-M   'P 1'
#
loop_
_entity.id
_entity.type
_entity.pdbx_description
1 polymer ?
#
loop_
_entity_poly.entity_id
_entity_poly.type
_entity_poly.pdbx_seq_one_letter_code
_entity_poly.pdbx_strand_id
1 'polypeptide(L)'
;MKNVASAIKDTAAGDGWFKIYAEGYDESTSKWCTDKLIANNGILSVKIPEDLAGGNYLVRAEILALQEADKGNPQFYPGCAQIFLESSATTLPTDTVSIPGAVKITDASATFNIYEPEKFPFPYPIPGPAAYVDIEIAWKYEGDLRSRCLDGEA
;
A
#
# COMPACT_ATOMS: atom_id res chain seq x y z
N MET A 1 -5.52 3.51 -4.27
CA MET A 1 -6.50 3.94 -5.29
C MET A 1 -7.79 4.32 -4.60
N LYS A 2 -8.62 5.13 -5.26
CA LYS A 2 -9.96 5.53 -4.80
C LYS A 2 -10.90 5.56 -6.00
N ASN A 3 -12.00 4.80 -5.94
CA ASN A 3 -13.05 4.86 -6.95
C ASN A 3 -13.80 6.19 -6.81
N VAL A 4 -14.11 6.83 -7.94
CA VAL A 4 -14.75 8.15 -7.98
C VAL A 4 -15.76 8.21 -9.12
N ALA A 5 -16.74 9.10 -9.03
CA ALA A 5 -17.68 9.32 -10.12
C ALA A 5 -16.98 10.06 -11.28
N SER A 6 -16.09 11.00 -10.95
CA SER A 6 -15.28 11.74 -11.91
C SER A 6 -13.84 11.89 -11.45
N ALA A 7 -12.88 11.33 -12.20
CA ALA A 7 -11.46 11.50 -11.91
C ALA A 7 -10.97 12.95 -12.08
N ILE A 8 -11.77 13.83 -12.71
CA ILE A 8 -11.41 15.23 -12.97
C ILE A 8 -12.00 16.17 -11.90
N LYS A 9 -13.21 15.87 -11.41
CA LYS A 9 -13.97 16.78 -10.54
C LYS A 9 -13.95 16.37 -9.07
N ASP A 10 -13.82 15.08 -8.78
CA ASP A 10 -13.94 14.59 -7.41
C ASP A 10 -12.63 14.84 -6.63
N THR A 11 -12.77 15.08 -5.33
CA THR A 11 -11.63 15.38 -4.46
C THR A 11 -10.86 14.13 -4.05
N ALA A 12 -9.53 14.27 -4.02
CA ALA A 12 -8.63 13.28 -3.45
C ALA A 12 -8.82 13.13 -1.93
N ALA A 13 -9.24 14.19 -1.23
CA ALA A 13 -9.43 14.14 0.20
C ALA A 13 -10.65 13.30 0.62
N GLY A 14 -10.62 12.75 1.82
CA GLY A 14 -11.68 11.96 2.41
C GLY A 14 -11.51 10.45 2.23
N ASP A 15 -12.60 9.74 2.49
CA ASP A 15 -12.64 8.28 2.51
C ASP A 15 -12.61 7.62 1.13
N GLY A 16 -12.47 6.30 1.10
CA GLY A 16 -12.53 5.47 -0.10
C GLY A 16 -11.17 5.07 -0.67
N TRP A 17 -10.07 5.37 0.05
CA TRP A 17 -8.75 4.93 -0.37
C TRP A 17 -8.48 3.49 0.07
N PHE A 18 -8.05 2.66 -0.88
CA PHE A 18 -7.51 1.33 -0.61
C PHE A 18 -6.10 1.23 -1.19
N LYS A 19 -5.23 0.44 -0.57
CA LYS A 19 -3.87 0.20 -1.04
C LYS A 19 -3.88 -0.98 -2.01
N ILE A 20 -3.11 -0.92 -3.10
CA ILE A 20 -2.94 -2.07 -4.02
C ILE A 20 -1.51 -2.61 -4.04
N TYR A 21 -0.57 -1.83 -3.50
CA TYR A 21 0.83 -2.17 -3.43
C TYR A 21 1.49 -1.34 -2.34
N ALA A 22 2.44 -1.95 -1.64
CA ALA A 22 3.41 -1.26 -0.83
C ALA A 22 4.69 -2.09 -0.78
N GLU A 23 5.80 -1.39 -0.61
CA GLU A 23 7.09 -2.00 -0.36
C GLU A 23 7.84 -1.11 0.63
N GLY A 24 8.47 -1.75 1.62
CA GLY A 24 9.26 -1.09 2.66
C GLY A 24 10.73 -1.46 2.54
N TYR A 25 11.29 -1.98 3.63
CA TYR A 25 12.62 -2.57 3.65
C TYR A 25 12.55 -4.05 3.30
N ASP A 26 13.38 -4.49 2.35
CA ASP A 26 13.54 -5.89 1.97
C ASP A 26 14.81 -6.45 2.65
N GLU A 27 14.61 -7.27 3.68
CA GLU A 27 15.69 -7.89 4.46
C GLU A 27 16.53 -8.87 3.63
N SER A 28 15.94 -9.50 2.61
CA SER A 28 16.65 -10.49 1.77
C SER A 28 17.69 -9.85 0.86
N THR A 29 17.43 -8.61 0.42
CA THR A 29 18.36 -7.84 -0.42
C THR A 29 19.03 -6.68 0.31
N SER A 30 18.66 -6.46 1.57
CA SER A 30 19.07 -5.33 2.41
C SER A 30 18.86 -3.96 1.73
N LYS A 31 17.71 -3.80 1.05
CA LYS A 31 17.38 -2.61 0.26
C LYS A 31 16.04 -2.02 0.68
N TRP A 32 15.97 -0.71 0.74
CA TRP A 32 14.70 0.01 0.80
C TRP A 32 14.04 0.05 -0.57
N CYS A 33 12.72 0.22 -0.59
CA CYS A 33 11.97 0.44 -1.83
C CYS A 33 12.53 1.61 -2.65
N THR A 34 13.07 2.65 -2.00
CA THR A 34 13.75 3.78 -2.65
C THR A 34 15.04 3.38 -3.35
N ASP A 35 15.80 2.42 -2.81
CA ASP A 35 17.03 1.93 -3.47
C ASP A 35 16.68 1.19 -4.77
N LYS A 36 15.62 0.38 -4.75
CA LYS A 36 15.10 -0.32 -5.94
C LYS A 36 14.54 0.67 -6.96
N LEU A 37 13.84 1.71 -6.49
CA LEU A 37 13.30 2.76 -7.35
C LEU A 37 14.41 3.53 -8.06
N ILE A 38 15.48 3.90 -7.34
CA ILE A 38 16.66 4.55 -7.92
C ILE A 38 17.32 3.63 -8.95
N ALA A 39 17.53 2.35 -8.60
CA ALA A 39 18.12 1.38 -9.52
C ALA A 39 17.26 1.16 -10.79
N ASN A 40 15.95 1.41 -10.70
CA ASN A 40 15.02 1.35 -11.82
C ASN A 40 14.68 2.73 -12.43
N ASN A 41 15.61 3.69 -12.33
CA ASN A 41 15.47 5.03 -12.93
C ASN A 41 14.19 5.79 -12.54
N GLY A 42 13.70 5.60 -11.31
CA GLY A 42 12.50 6.26 -10.81
C GLY A 42 11.18 5.61 -11.25
N ILE A 43 11.23 4.45 -11.90
CA ILE A 43 10.04 3.76 -12.41
C ILE A 43 9.54 2.76 -11.37
N LEU A 44 8.26 2.88 -10.99
CA LEU A 44 7.55 1.91 -10.18
C LEU A 44 6.44 1.24 -11.02
N SER A 45 6.52 -0.08 -11.17
CA SER A 45 5.53 -0.87 -11.89
C SER A 45 4.66 -1.64 -10.90
N VAL A 46 3.34 -1.45 -10.98
CA VAL A 46 2.36 -2.13 -10.11
C VAL A 46 1.27 -2.74 -10.98
N LYS A 47 0.91 -3.99 -10.70
CA LYS A 47 -0.24 -4.65 -11.33
C LYS A 47 -1.51 -4.21 -10.62
N ILE A 48 -2.50 -3.72 -11.37
CA ILE A 48 -3.83 -3.43 -10.84
C ILE A 48 -4.57 -4.78 -10.67
N PRO A 49 -5.21 -5.05 -9.51
CA PRO A 49 -6.02 -6.25 -9.31
C PRO A 49 -7.13 -6.36 -10.36
N GLU A 50 -7.33 -7.55 -10.91
CA GLU A 50 -8.19 -7.78 -12.09
C GLU A 50 -9.68 -7.80 -11.75
N ASP A 51 -10.01 -8.10 -10.48
CA ASP A 51 -11.38 -8.15 -9.96
C ASP A 51 -11.98 -6.76 -9.67
N LEU A 52 -11.20 -5.69 -9.79
CA LEU A 52 -11.69 -4.33 -9.54
C LEU A 52 -12.71 -3.88 -10.58
N ALA A 53 -13.79 -3.25 -10.10
CA ALA A 53 -14.84 -2.69 -10.92
C ALA A 53 -14.30 -1.65 -11.93
N GLY A 54 -14.77 -1.72 -13.17
CA GLY A 54 -14.46 -0.71 -14.18
C GLY A 54 -14.98 0.68 -13.82
N GLY A 55 -14.26 1.74 -14.19
CA GLY A 55 -14.67 3.12 -13.93
C GLY A 55 -13.53 4.09 -13.67
N ASN A 56 -13.87 5.27 -13.14
CA ASN A 56 -12.90 6.32 -12.82
C ASN A 56 -12.21 6.07 -11.48
N TYR A 57 -10.89 6.22 -11.44
CA TYR A 57 -10.10 6.12 -10.22
C TYR A 57 -9.10 7.28 -10.08
N LEU A 58 -8.88 7.68 -8.83
CA LEU A 58 -7.68 8.39 -8.43
C LEU A 58 -6.64 7.39 -7.95
N VAL A 59 -5.43 7.49 -8.49
CA VAL A 59 -4.27 6.68 -8.10
C VAL A 59 -3.29 7.57 -7.37
N ARG A 60 -2.93 7.21 -6.15
CA ARG A 60 -1.96 7.95 -5.34
C ARG A 60 -0.72 7.11 -5.17
N ALA A 61 0.40 7.59 -5.69
CA ALA A 61 1.73 7.08 -5.39
C ALA A 61 2.35 7.94 -4.30
N GLU A 62 3.10 7.34 -3.38
CA GLU A 62 3.74 8.07 -2.29
C GLU A 62 5.06 7.42 -1.89
N ILE A 63 6.05 8.26 -1.61
CA ILE A 63 7.27 7.86 -0.91
C ILE A 63 7.24 8.49 0.48
N LEU A 64 7.51 7.68 1.50
CA LEU A 64 7.78 8.13 2.87
C LEU A 64 9.29 8.06 3.10
N ALA A 65 9.93 9.22 3.21
CA ALA A 65 11.36 9.31 3.44
C ALA A 65 11.65 9.54 4.93
N LEU A 66 12.54 8.71 5.48
CA LEU A 66 12.75 8.54 6.93
C LEU A 66 14.06 9.15 7.44
N GLN A 67 14.83 9.84 6.59
CA GLN A 67 16.14 10.40 6.95
C GLN A 67 16.10 11.45 8.08
N GLU A 68 14.92 11.99 8.40
CA GLU A 68 14.70 12.93 9.50
C GLU A 68 13.56 12.46 10.44
N ALA A 69 13.17 11.18 10.35
CA ALA A 69 12.11 10.61 11.18
C ALA A 69 12.49 10.54 12.66
N ASP A 70 13.78 10.34 12.97
CA ASP A 70 14.35 10.37 14.32
C ASP A 70 14.19 11.75 15.01
N LYS A 71 14.05 12.81 14.21
CA LYS A 71 13.81 14.19 14.66
C LYS A 71 12.32 14.56 14.61
N GLY A 72 11.44 13.58 14.39
CA GLY A 72 10.00 13.79 14.30
C GLY A 72 9.56 14.49 13.01
N ASN A 73 10.37 14.46 11.95
CA ASN A 73 10.07 15.10 10.67
C ASN A 73 10.16 14.12 9.47
N PRO A 74 9.36 13.04 9.46
CA PRO A 74 9.24 12.19 8.28
C PRO A 74 8.65 12.96 7.09
N GLN A 75 9.12 12.68 5.88
CA GLN A 75 8.78 13.45 4.68
C GLN A 75 7.96 12.60 3.71
N PHE A 76 6.73 13.06 3.44
CA PHE A 76 5.82 12.41 2.51
C PHE A 76 5.89 13.11 1.14
N TYR A 77 6.14 12.33 0.08
CA TYR A 77 6.14 12.79 -1.32
C TYR A 77 5.00 12.13 -2.10
N PRO A 78 3.76 12.62 -1.98
CA PRO A 78 2.62 12.07 -2.70
C PRO A 78 2.49 12.66 -4.10
N GLY A 79 2.00 11.85 -5.04
CA GLY A 79 1.52 12.27 -6.36
C GLY A 79 0.23 11.55 -6.71
N CYS A 80 -0.67 12.21 -7.45
CA CYS A 80 -1.92 11.63 -7.90
C CYS A 80 -2.00 11.57 -9.43
N ALA A 81 -2.51 10.45 -9.95
CA ALA A 81 -2.87 10.26 -11.34
C ALA A 81 -4.37 9.97 -11.44
N GLN A 82 -4.95 10.36 -12.58
CA GLN A 82 -6.34 10.13 -12.92
C GLN A 82 -6.37 9.01 -13.97
N ILE A 83 -7.10 7.94 -13.70
CA ILE A 83 -7.22 6.82 -14.65
C ILE A 83 -8.68 6.44 -14.87
N PHE A 84 -8.93 5.86 -16.03
CA PHE A 84 -10.13 5.07 -16.30
C PHE A 84 -9.71 3.61 -16.38
N LEU A 85 -10.28 2.77 -15.51
CA LEU A 85 -10.04 1.33 -15.49
C LEU A 85 -11.06 0.65 -16.40
N GLU A 86 -10.58 0.06 -17.49
CA GLU A 86 -11.38 -0.82 -18.34
C GLU A 86 -11.43 -2.22 -17.71
N SER A 87 -12.58 -2.59 -17.16
CA SER A 87 -12.81 -3.90 -16.54
C SER A 87 -14.30 -4.25 -16.61
N SER A 88 -14.61 -5.54 -16.79
CA SER A 88 -15.97 -6.08 -16.65
C SER A 88 -16.28 -6.60 -15.25
N ALA A 89 -15.30 -6.57 -14.34
CA ALA A 89 -15.51 -6.94 -12.96
C ALA A 89 -16.37 -5.90 -12.22
N THR A 90 -16.79 -6.23 -11.00
CA THR A 90 -17.73 -5.39 -10.23
C THR A 90 -17.31 -5.21 -8.78
N THR A 91 -16.16 -5.75 -8.37
CA THR A 91 -15.71 -5.68 -6.98
C THR A 91 -15.20 -4.29 -6.64
N LEU A 92 -15.69 -3.76 -5.53
CA LEU A 92 -15.15 -2.57 -4.90
C LEU A 92 -14.60 -2.95 -3.52
N PRO A 93 -13.35 -2.59 -3.19
CA PRO A 93 -12.78 -2.83 -1.87
C PRO A 93 -13.62 -2.16 -0.78
N THR A 94 -13.97 -2.91 0.26
CA THR A 94 -14.75 -2.41 1.41
C THR A 94 -13.87 -1.86 2.53
N ASP A 95 -12.66 -2.40 2.66
CA ASP A 95 -11.69 -1.95 3.66
C ASP A 95 -10.94 -0.73 3.14
N THR A 96 -11.60 0.43 3.27
CA THR A 96 -11.05 1.73 2.85
C THR A 96 -10.64 2.60 4.03
N VAL A 97 -9.80 3.58 3.74
CA VAL A 97 -9.34 4.58 4.70
C VAL A 97 -9.49 5.99 4.15
N SER A 98 -9.49 6.96 5.08
CA SER A 98 -9.51 8.38 4.76
C SER A 98 -8.12 8.98 4.64
N ILE A 99 -7.93 9.86 3.65
CA ILE A 99 -6.75 10.71 3.54
C ILE A 99 -7.23 12.17 3.57
N PRO A 100 -6.85 12.98 4.59
CA PRO A 100 -5.97 12.67 5.71
C PRO A 100 -6.60 11.71 6.73
N GLY A 101 -5.76 11.03 7.53
CA GLY A 101 -6.18 10.19 8.66
C GLY A 101 -5.56 8.79 8.67
N ALA A 102 -5.31 8.19 7.50
CA ALA A 102 -4.81 6.83 7.36
C ALA A 102 -3.39 6.59 7.92
N VAL A 103 -2.56 7.63 7.94
CA VAL A 103 -1.18 7.59 8.46
C VAL A 103 -0.97 8.80 9.36
N LYS A 104 -0.40 8.58 10.54
CA LYS A 104 -0.05 9.63 11.49
C LYS A 104 1.46 9.76 11.57
N ILE A 105 1.92 10.97 11.88
CA ILE A 105 3.34 11.25 12.09
C ILE A 105 3.94 10.48 13.28
N THR A 106 3.08 10.02 14.20
CA THR A 106 3.45 9.24 15.39
C THR A 106 3.37 7.73 15.17
N ASP A 107 2.99 7.26 13.99
CA ASP A 107 2.94 5.82 13.71
C ASP A 107 4.36 5.24 13.67
N ALA A 108 4.52 3.98 14.08
CA ALA A 108 5.82 3.30 14.12
C ALA A 108 6.54 3.33 12.76
N SER A 109 5.78 3.33 11.66
CA SER A 109 6.29 3.50 10.29
C SER A 109 6.93 4.86 10.04
N ALA A 110 6.37 5.92 10.64
CA ALA A 110 6.78 7.30 10.43
C ALA A 110 7.82 7.80 11.45
N THR A 111 7.99 7.07 12.56
CA THR A 111 9.00 7.35 13.60
C THR A 111 10.17 6.37 13.58
N PHE A 112 10.27 5.53 12.56
CA PHE A 112 11.32 4.52 12.45
C PHE A 112 12.70 5.18 12.27
N ASN A 113 13.66 4.88 13.15
CA ASN A 113 15.02 5.40 13.02
C ASN A 113 15.87 4.48 12.15
N ILE A 114 16.17 4.91 10.92
CA ILE A 114 16.98 4.14 9.98
C ILE A 114 18.48 4.07 10.35
N TYR A 115 18.94 4.90 11.30
CA TYR A 115 20.33 4.94 11.75
C TYR A 115 20.62 4.01 12.93
N GLU A 116 19.57 3.53 13.61
CA GLU A 116 19.64 2.57 14.71
C GLU A 116 18.62 1.43 14.49
N PRO A 117 18.65 0.76 13.32
CA PRO A 117 17.61 -0.18 12.91
C PRO A 117 17.45 -1.36 13.88
N GLU A 118 18.52 -1.75 14.58
CA GLU A 118 18.51 -2.80 15.60
C GLU A 118 17.61 -2.51 16.81
N LYS A 119 17.23 -1.24 17.02
CA LYS A 119 16.32 -0.82 18.10
C LYS A 119 14.86 -0.83 17.69
N PHE A 120 14.55 -1.15 16.43
CA PHE A 120 13.21 -1.09 15.86
C PHE A 120 12.76 -2.45 15.32
N PRO A 121 11.44 -2.71 15.29
CA PRO A 121 10.92 -4.00 14.86
C PRO A 121 11.14 -4.20 13.35
N PHE A 122 11.61 -5.40 13.01
CA PHE A 122 11.56 -5.96 11.67
C PHE A 122 10.49 -7.07 11.60
N PRO A 123 9.75 -7.21 10.49
CA PRO A 123 9.84 -6.41 9.26
C PRO A 123 9.41 -4.95 9.49
N TYR A 124 9.97 -4.04 8.69
CA TYR A 124 9.64 -2.61 8.77
C TYR A 124 8.11 -2.41 8.71
N PRO A 125 7.52 -1.69 9.69
CA PRO A 125 6.08 -1.48 9.73
C PRO A 125 5.67 -0.59 8.56
N ILE A 126 4.97 -1.16 7.57
CA ILE A 126 4.48 -0.41 6.42
C ILE A 126 3.31 0.51 6.83
N PRO A 127 3.31 1.81 6.47
CA PRO A 127 2.26 2.75 6.85
C PRO A 127 0.92 2.46 6.15
N GLY A 128 -0.20 2.69 6.83
CA GLY A 128 -1.56 2.61 6.26
C GLY A 128 -2.12 1.17 6.18
N PRO A 129 -3.26 0.95 5.48
CA PRO A 129 -3.94 -0.34 5.47
C PRO A 129 -3.12 -1.42 4.75
N ALA A 130 -3.49 -2.69 4.92
CA ALA A 130 -2.93 -3.78 4.12
C ALA A 130 -3.21 -3.55 2.62
N ALA A 131 -2.35 -4.11 1.76
CA ALA A 131 -2.63 -4.11 0.32
C ALA A 131 -3.83 -5.00 0.04
N TYR A 132 -4.77 -4.48 -0.75
CA TYR A 132 -5.88 -5.23 -1.30
C TYR A 132 -5.33 -6.39 -2.14
N VAL A 133 -5.85 -7.57 -1.86
CA VAL A 133 -5.61 -8.80 -2.61
C VAL A 133 -6.89 -9.20 -3.30
N ASP A 134 -6.76 -9.62 -4.55
CA ASP A 134 -7.87 -10.16 -5.35
C ASP A 134 -8.64 -11.21 -4.55
N ILE A 135 -9.97 -11.12 -4.59
CA ILE A 135 -10.84 -12.00 -3.83
C ILE A 135 -10.65 -13.49 -4.19
N GLU A 136 -10.37 -13.83 -5.45
CA GLU A 136 -10.10 -15.22 -5.84
C GLU A 136 -8.82 -15.76 -5.20
N ILE A 137 -7.81 -14.90 -5.07
CA ILE A 137 -6.55 -15.23 -4.40
C ILE A 137 -6.77 -15.34 -2.88
N ALA A 138 -7.56 -14.44 -2.30
CA ALA A 138 -7.90 -14.47 -0.86
C ALA A 138 -8.59 -15.80 -0.47
N TRP A 139 -9.57 -16.26 -1.26
CA TRP A 139 -10.24 -17.54 -1.01
C TRP A 139 -9.31 -18.74 -1.15
N LYS A 140 -8.33 -18.69 -2.06
CA LYS A 140 -7.33 -19.76 -2.21
C LYS A 140 -6.45 -19.86 -0.96
N TYR A 141 -6.07 -18.74 -0.36
CA TYR A 141 -5.30 -18.71 0.90
C TYR A 141 -6.14 -19.13 2.12
N GLU A 142 -7.41 -18.72 2.22
CA GLU A 142 -8.30 -19.20 3.30
C GLU A 142 -8.66 -20.68 3.17
N GLY A 143 -8.82 -21.17 1.93
CA GLY A 143 -9.01 -22.58 1.64
C GLY A 143 -7.82 -23.43 2.06
N ASP A 144 -6.59 -22.93 1.83
CA ASP A 144 -5.34 -23.57 2.24
C ASP A 144 -5.13 -23.52 3.77
N LEU A 145 -5.59 -22.46 4.45
CA LEU A 145 -5.62 -22.42 5.93
C LEU A 145 -6.65 -23.40 6.50
N ARG A 146 -7.79 -23.60 5.84
CA ARG A 146 -8.80 -24.60 6.25
C ARG A 146 -8.37 -26.03 5.97
N SER A 147 -7.66 -26.32 4.87
CA SER A 147 -7.09 -27.66 4.64
C SER A 147 -6.01 -27.98 5.66
N ARG A 148 -5.12 -27.04 5.98
CA ARG A 148 -4.09 -27.24 7.01
C ARG A 148 -4.64 -27.47 8.43
N CYS A 149 -5.82 -26.93 8.77
CA CYS A 149 -6.51 -27.27 10.01
C CYS A 149 -7.18 -28.67 9.99
N LEU A 150 -7.48 -29.22 8.82
CA LEU A 150 -8.06 -30.57 8.67
C LEU A 150 -6.99 -31.65 8.52
N ASP A 151 -5.80 -31.30 8.03
CA ASP A 151 -4.70 -32.24 7.77
C ASP A 151 -3.73 -32.44 8.94
N GLY A 152 -3.91 -31.71 10.06
CA GLY A 152 -3.35 -32.13 11.35
C GLY A 152 -1.81 -32.23 11.45
N GLU A 153 -1.06 -31.42 10.70
CA GLU A 153 0.39 -31.28 10.92
C GLU A 153 0.67 -29.97 11.70
N ALA A 154 0.90 -30.16 13.00
CA ALA A 154 1.51 -29.20 13.92
C ALA A 154 3.03 -29.35 13.94
#